data_AF-G0RF76-F1
#
_entry.id   AF-G0RF76-F1
#
_cell.length_a   1.000
_cell.length_b   1.000
_cell.length_c   1.000
_cell.angle_alpha   90.00
_cell.angle_beta   90.00
_cell.angle_gamma   90.00
#
_symmetry.space_group_name_H-M   'P 1'
#
loop_
_entity.id
_entity.type
_entity.pdbx_description
1 polymer ?
#
loop_
_entity_poly.entity_id
_entity_poly.type
_entity_poly.pdbx_seq_one_letter_code
_entity_poly.pdbx_strand_id
1 'polypeptide(L)'
;MYHYTQKVSQCLAITSHVIPLQSDLSLINYDELFEKLKGRKTLDNADGHNAAVLLTTPSFAKDLENAQLMTEFARLMAGSADVGKFHVLSAVVDHLAAPIGSLRPLQGVSVLRGHLDDMLPYLWHEQPPKSRDDADSVSALTFSLGDPALTLPLARTTFHNNRASTLVLSEFDLTPDTTQLTRQVEKHSQFVKVSLDEDIKSLAHLDMWAPLMPLTHPRTVTESFGNIIRGIEVDGKTIPASTELEEIVNALHKQNAHSGILSGPVGVWAMVTPNPETSSTLAEWFEEAPQPIVALPDVDDIRDTVGATAQHLKQLYSHGGRLYKILSGGGGWGAKKGLLSLDPQRTHFSLSEEEEMNNFMQSMNGEGFTPQGSQIQFFMSAPVLPNVTEPFTPGVAFGVAGETAVPREPEPVEGFIGQHFGALSNAAVYLSGEGLPGGRETKLSVPHSRIYGREPGAKMGILENLAYELAEAGTIALAGLKH
;
A
#
# COMPACT_ATOMS: atom_id res chain seq x y z
N MET A 1 0.72 31.69 26.99
CA MET A 1 0.54 30.42 27.71
C MET A 1 -0.57 29.65 27.00
N TYR A 2 -0.24 29.07 25.85
CA TYR A 2 -1.04 28.05 25.18
C TYR A 2 -0.06 26.89 24.96
N HIS A 3 -0.09 25.92 25.88
CA HIS A 3 0.62 24.67 25.67
C HIS A 3 -0.20 23.86 24.66
N TYR A 4 0.25 23.82 23.42
CA TYR A 4 -0.14 22.75 22.50
C TYR A 4 0.65 21.51 22.94
N THR A 5 -0.02 20.59 23.63
CA THR A 5 0.48 19.23 23.81
C THR A 5 0.31 18.52 22.47
N GLN A 6 1.41 18.35 21.76
CA GLN A 6 1.50 17.61 20.50
C GLN A 6 1.24 16.12 20.84
N LYS A 7 0.08 15.58 20.45
CA LYS A 7 -0.19 14.12 20.51
C LYS A 7 0.53 13.48 19.32
N VAL A 8 1.79 13.11 19.47
CA VAL A 8 2.56 12.49 18.38
C VAL A 8 2.63 10.99 18.59
N SER A 9 1.94 10.22 17.75
CA SER A 9 2.25 8.79 17.62
C SER A 9 3.66 8.65 17.08
N GLN A 10 4.49 7.86 17.75
CA GLN A 10 5.87 7.65 17.30
C GLN A 10 5.93 6.49 16.33
N CYS A 11 6.32 6.81 15.09
CA CYS A 11 6.48 5.85 13.99
C CYS A 11 7.96 5.49 13.82
N LEU A 12 8.23 4.20 13.59
CA LEU A 12 9.56 3.63 13.47
C LEU A 12 9.57 2.59 12.36
N ALA A 13 10.61 2.57 11.52
CA ALA A 13 10.91 1.42 10.68
C ALA A 13 12.39 1.03 10.84
N ILE A 14 12.63 -0.27 11.00
CA ILE A 14 13.95 -0.90 11.14
C ILE A 14 14.07 -1.92 10.01
N THR A 15 15.05 -1.72 9.14
CA THR A 15 15.28 -2.60 7.99
C THR A 15 16.41 -3.57 8.29
N SER A 16 16.29 -4.81 7.82
CA SER A 16 17.33 -5.83 7.95
C SER A 16 17.69 -6.38 6.58
N HIS A 17 18.99 -6.58 6.32
CA HIS A 17 19.51 -7.08 5.06
C HIS A 17 19.05 -8.53 4.78
N VAL A 18 18.64 -8.83 3.55
CA VAL A 18 18.68 -10.19 2.99
C VAL A 18 19.38 -10.09 1.62
N ILE A 19 20.64 -10.54 1.55
CA ILE A 19 21.37 -10.73 0.30
C ILE A 19 20.80 -11.97 -0.40
N PRO A 20 20.55 -11.97 -1.72
CA PRO A 20 20.07 -13.16 -2.40
C PRO A 20 21.19 -14.19 -2.57
N LEU A 21 20.91 -15.42 -2.13
CA LEU A 21 21.48 -16.69 -2.57
C LEU A 21 23.02 -16.84 -2.51
N GLN A 22 23.53 -17.02 -1.28
CA GLN A 22 24.41 -18.15 -0.96
C GLN A 22 24.39 -18.39 0.55
N SER A 23 23.63 -19.42 0.96
CA SER A 23 23.88 -20.29 2.13
C SER A 23 24.60 -19.69 3.35
N ASP A 24 23.98 -18.72 4.03
CA ASP A 24 23.97 -18.65 5.50
C ASP A 24 22.98 -17.57 5.95
N LEU A 25 21.84 -18.00 6.50
CA LEU A 25 20.98 -17.12 7.30
C LEU A 25 21.77 -16.81 8.57
N SER A 26 22.53 -15.72 8.58
CA SER A 26 23.11 -15.20 9.81
C SER A 26 21.96 -14.96 10.79
N LEU A 27 21.91 -15.73 11.88
CA LEU A 27 20.96 -15.54 12.97
C LEU A 27 21.06 -14.09 13.45
N ILE A 28 19.94 -13.36 13.40
CA ILE A 28 19.88 -11.99 13.91
C ILE A 28 20.15 -12.05 15.42
N ASN A 29 21.18 -11.34 15.87
CA ASN A 29 21.47 -11.20 17.29
C ASN A 29 20.57 -10.10 17.88
N TYR A 30 19.41 -10.51 18.40
CA TYR A 30 18.42 -9.61 18.97
C TYR A 30 18.92 -8.84 20.20
N ASP A 31 19.77 -9.45 21.02
CA ASP A 31 20.36 -8.79 22.18
C ASP A 31 21.20 -7.58 21.73
N GLU A 32 22.07 -7.79 20.74
CA GLU A 32 22.91 -6.71 20.20
C GLU A 32 22.07 -5.62 19.53
N LEU A 33 21.01 -6.00 18.80
CA LEU A 33 20.08 -5.07 18.18
C LEU A 33 19.36 -4.22 19.24
N PHE A 34 18.81 -4.84 20.28
CA PHE A 34 18.10 -4.13 21.34
C PHE A 34 19.03 -3.24 22.15
N GLU A 35 20.26 -3.67 22.45
CA GLU A 35 21.27 -2.80 23.09
C GLU A 35 21.62 -1.59 22.22
N LYS A 36 21.74 -1.75 20.89
CA LYS A 36 21.98 -0.64 19.95
C LYS A 36 20.81 0.34 19.83
N LEU A 37 19.60 -0.13 20.12
CA LEU A 37 18.39 0.68 20.11
C LEU A 37 18.17 1.38 21.46
N LYS A 38 18.56 0.74 22.58
CA LYS A 38 18.48 1.34 23.91
C LYS A 38 19.20 2.69 23.96
N GLY A 39 18.56 3.67 24.61
CA GLY A 39 19.09 5.03 24.75
C GLY A 39 18.90 5.93 23.52
N ARG A 40 18.30 5.44 22.43
CA ARG A 40 17.85 6.33 21.35
C ARG A 40 16.65 7.14 21.83
N LYS A 41 16.73 8.47 21.65
CA LYS A 41 15.69 9.43 22.03
C LYS A 41 14.30 9.10 21.44
N THR A 42 14.26 8.50 20.26
CA THR A 42 13.02 8.05 19.59
C THR A 42 12.35 6.86 20.27
N LEU A 43 13.02 6.20 21.20
CA LEU A 43 12.44 5.11 22.01
C LEU A 43 12.10 5.58 23.43
N ASP A 44 12.49 6.81 23.82
CA ASP A 44 12.04 7.42 25.06
C ASP A 44 10.51 7.45 25.05
N ASN A 45 9.90 6.90 26.09
CA ASN A 45 8.45 6.78 26.20
C ASN A 45 7.91 7.82 27.18
N ALA A 46 8.30 9.09 27.02
CA ALA A 46 7.90 10.15 27.95
C ALA A 46 6.37 10.32 28.02
N ASP A 47 5.66 10.01 26.94
CA ASP A 47 4.20 10.12 26.84
C ASP A 47 3.45 8.93 27.46
N GLY A 48 4.14 7.90 27.94
CA GLY A 48 3.50 6.75 28.60
C GLY A 48 2.68 5.89 27.65
N HIS A 49 3.11 5.74 26.40
CA HIS A 49 2.50 4.82 25.44
C HIS A 49 2.55 3.40 25.98
N ASN A 50 1.40 2.71 25.93
CA ASN A 50 1.23 1.37 26.48
C ASN A 50 0.80 0.35 25.40
N ALA A 51 0.88 0.72 24.13
CA ALA A 51 0.61 -0.18 23.02
C ALA A 51 1.55 0.05 21.83
N ALA A 52 1.75 -1.00 21.04
CA ALA A 52 2.44 -0.94 19.76
C ALA A 52 1.79 -1.86 18.71
N VAL A 53 1.81 -1.43 17.45
CA VAL A 53 1.60 -2.27 16.27
C VAL A 53 2.95 -2.61 15.69
N LEU A 54 3.23 -3.91 15.58
CA LEU A 54 4.48 -4.46 15.08
C LEU A 54 4.20 -5.16 13.74
N LEU A 55 4.68 -4.58 12.65
CA LEU A 55 4.67 -5.20 11.33
C LEU A 55 6.04 -5.85 11.09
N THR A 56 6.06 -7.08 10.63
CA THR A 56 7.28 -7.79 10.27
C THR A 56 7.14 -8.48 8.93
N THR A 57 8.25 -8.75 8.24
CA THR A 57 8.21 -9.56 7.01
C THR A 57 8.33 -11.06 7.31
N PRO A 58 8.04 -11.96 6.35
CA PRO A 58 7.86 -13.39 6.65
C PRO A 58 9.07 -14.09 7.28
N SER A 59 10.29 -13.57 7.08
CA SER A 59 11.50 -14.06 7.74
C SER A 59 11.43 -14.02 9.27
N PHE A 60 10.62 -13.12 9.83
CA PHE A 60 10.45 -12.90 11.27
C PHE A 60 9.20 -13.58 11.86
N ALA A 61 8.43 -14.33 11.06
CA ALA A 61 7.14 -14.85 11.51
C ALA A 61 7.24 -15.80 12.74
N LYS A 62 8.36 -16.51 12.88
CA LYS A 62 8.63 -17.37 14.06
C LYS A 62 9.03 -16.57 15.28
N ASP A 63 9.66 -15.42 15.09
CA ASP A 63 10.14 -14.57 16.17
C ASP A 63 8.96 -13.97 16.95
N LEU A 64 7.83 -13.72 16.29
CA LEU A 64 6.58 -13.28 16.92
C LEU A 64 5.97 -14.32 17.88
N GLU A 65 6.36 -15.59 17.76
CA GLU A 65 5.91 -16.67 18.66
C GLU A 65 6.87 -16.87 19.85
N ASN A 66 8.04 -16.24 19.82
CA ASN A 66 9.01 -16.32 20.92
C ASN A 66 8.61 -15.35 22.04
N ALA A 67 8.03 -15.91 23.11
CA ALA A 67 7.57 -15.14 24.26
C ALA A 67 8.67 -14.31 24.95
N GLN A 68 9.90 -14.82 25.01
CA GLN A 68 11.01 -14.08 25.64
C GLN A 68 11.38 -12.87 24.79
N LEU A 69 11.61 -13.08 23.49
CA LEU A 69 11.94 -12.01 22.55
C LEU A 69 10.87 -10.92 22.53
N MET A 70 9.59 -11.32 22.48
CA MET A 70 8.48 -10.38 22.48
C MET A 70 8.31 -9.65 23.81
N THR A 71 8.69 -10.26 24.93
CA THR A 71 8.73 -9.59 26.25
C THR A 71 9.84 -8.53 26.29
N GLU A 72 11.01 -8.82 25.73
CA GLU A 72 12.11 -7.87 25.60
C GLU A 72 11.75 -6.72 24.65
N PHE A 73 11.10 -7.01 23.53
CA PHE A 73 10.53 -6.00 22.64
C PHE A 73 9.53 -5.10 23.36
N ALA A 74 8.58 -5.67 24.11
CA ALA A 74 7.60 -4.89 24.88
C ALA A 74 8.29 -3.96 25.90
N ARG A 75 9.32 -4.45 26.61
CA ARG A 75 10.14 -3.61 27.50
C ARG A 75 10.86 -2.50 26.75
N LEU A 76 11.46 -2.80 25.60
CA LEU A 76 12.14 -1.81 24.77
C LEU A 76 11.17 -0.69 24.34
N MET A 77 9.96 -1.06 23.90
CA MET A 77 8.95 -0.10 23.46
C MET A 77 8.29 0.66 24.61
N ALA A 78 8.18 0.06 25.80
CA ALA A 78 7.75 0.77 27.01
C ALA A 78 8.81 1.77 27.50
N GLY A 79 10.08 1.58 27.12
CA GLY A 79 11.18 2.47 27.48
C GLY A 79 11.32 2.59 29.00
N SER A 80 11.46 3.82 29.49
CA SER A 80 11.52 4.12 30.93
C SER A 80 10.15 4.38 31.57
N ALA A 81 9.05 4.24 30.83
CA ALA A 81 7.72 4.55 31.35
C ALA A 81 7.19 3.41 32.23
N ASP A 82 6.60 3.78 33.36
CA ASP A 82 5.84 2.85 34.19
C ASP A 82 4.39 2.76 33.69
N VAL A 83 4.15 1.81 32.80
CA VAL A 83 2.83 1.58 32.17
C VAL A 83 2.06 0.43 32.81
N GLY A 84 2.69 -0.37 33.68
CA GLY A 84 2.16 -1.59 34.27
C GLY A 84 1.90 -2.73 33.27
N LYS A 85 1.14 -2.46 32.21
CA LYS A 85 0.85 -3.38 31.11
C LYS A 85 1.23 -2.78 29.76
N PHE A 86 1.65 -3.63 28.84
CA PHE A 86 1.95 -3.24 27.46
C PHE A 86 1.28 -4.20 26.47
N HIS A 87 0.71 -3.66 25.40
CA HIS A 87 -0.03 -4.43 24.40
C HIS A 87 0.68 -4.38 23.06
N VAL A 88 0.89 -5.53 22.42
CA VAL A 88 1.50 -5.60 21.09
C VAL A 88 0.56 -6.31 20.13
N LEU A 89 0.14 -5.59 19.08
CA LEU A 89 -0.52 -6.18 17.91
C LEU A 89 0.55 -6.49 16.87
N SER A 90 0.88 -7.77 16.71
CA SER A 90 1.91 -8.24 15.78
C SER A 90 1.28 -8.79 14.51
N ALA A 91 1.78 -8.37 13.35
CA ALA A 91 1.31 -8.83 12.06
C ALA A 91 2.48 -9.10 11.12
N VAL A 92 2.35 -10.15 10.29
CA VAL A 92 3.30 -10.43 9.23
C VAL A 92 2.76 -9.90 7.91
N VAL A 93 3.44 -8.92 7.34
CA VAL A 93 3.12 -8.30 6.04
C VAL A 93 4.04 -8.85 4.97
N ASP A 94 3.68 -8.72 3.68
CA ASP A 94 4.53 -9.25 2.60
C ASP A 94 5.88 -8.51 2.57
N HIS A 95 5.81 -7.18 2.64
CA HIS A 95 6.97 -6.30 2.64
C HIS A 95 6.72 -5.04 3.46
N LEU A 96 7.79 -4.36 3.86
CA LEU A 96 7.71 -3.00 4.39
C LEU A 96 7.71 -1.97 3.27
N ALA A 97 6.98 -0.88 3.49
CA ALA A 97 7.08 0.28 2.62
C ALA A 97 8.39 1.01 2.92
N ALA A 98 9.12 1.39 1.88
CA ALA A 98 10.25 2.30 2.00
C ALA A 98 9.76 3.76 1.92
N PRO A 99 10.61 4.74 2.30
CA PRO A 99 10.42 6.13 1.91
C PRO A 99 10.10 6.24 0.41
N ILE A 100 9.19 7.14 0.07
CA ILE A 100 8.79 7.37 -1.32
C ILE A 100 10.03 7.81 -2.09
N GLY A 101 10.34 7.08 -3.15
CA GLY A 101 11.58 7.20 -3.91
C GLY A 101 12.34 5.90 -4.00
N SER A 102 12.24 5.06 -2.97
CA SER A 102 12.54 3.63 -3.08
C SER A 102 11.23 2.88 -3.33
N LEU A 103 10.89 2.67 -4.59
CA LEU A 103 9.70 1.89 -4.98
C LEU A 103 9.87 0.37 -4.78
N ARG A 104 10.94 -0.02 -4.10
CA ARG A 104 11.32 -1.40 -3.83
C ARG A 104 10.63 -1.91 -2.56
N PRO A 105 10.29 -3.20 -2.51
CA PRO A 105 9.84 -3.82 -1.27
C PRO A 105 11.01 -4.03 -0.30
N LEU A 106 10.82 -3.72 0.99
CA LEU A 106 11.84 -3.90 2.03
C LEU A 106 11.52 -5.11 2.93
N GLN A 107 12.58 -5.70 3.51
CA GLN A 107 12.50 -6.72 4.55
C GLN A 107 12.86 -6.10 5.91
N GLY A 108 12.18 -6.52 6.98
CA GLY A 108 12.48 -6.02 8.33
C GLY A 108 11.26 -5.89 9.23
N VAL A 109 11.33 -4.88 10.11
CA VAL A 109 10.35 -4.57 11.16
C VAL A 109 9.87 -3.11 11.06
N SER A 110 8.57 -2.86 11.16
CA SER A 110 7.98 -1.51 11.24
C SER A 110 7.09 -1.43 12.47
N VAL A 111 7.25 -0.38 13.28
CA VAL A 111 6.59 -0.21 14.58
C VAL A 111 5.85 1.11 14.63
N LEU A 112 4.57 1.04 15.03
CA LEU A 112 3.77 2.21 15.40
C LEU A 112 3.48 2.12 16.90
N ARG A 113 3.86 3.14 17.67
CA ARG A 113 3.64 3.20 19.12
C ARG A 113 2.58 4.25 19.47
N GLY A 114 1.72 3.92 20.43
CA GLY A 114 0.64 4.80 20.88
C GLY A 114 -0.04 4.34 22.17
N HIS A 115 -1.11 5.03 22.56
CA HIS A 115 -1.98 4.60 23.65
C HIS A 115 -2.98 3.56 23.17
N LEU A 116 -3.21 2.52 23.98
CA LEU A 116 -4.13 1.42 23.70
C LEU A 116 -5.51 1.92 23.27
N ASP A 117 -6.13 2.77 24.09
CA ASP A 117 -7.53 3.19 23.91
C ASP A 117 -7.71 4.11 22.69
N ASP A 118 -6.66 4.84 22.29
CA ASP A 118 -6.69 5.72 21.14
C ASP A 118 -6.36 4.96 19.84
N MET A 119 -5.31 4.11 19.86
CA MET A 119 -4.74 3.46 18.66
C MET A 119 -5.41 2.14 18.32
N LEU A 120 -5.86 1.38 19.32
CA LEU A 120 -6.35 0.01 19.15
C LEU A 120 -7.75 -0.14 19.77
N PRO A 121 -8.76 0.55 19.21
CA PRO A 121 -10.12 0.44 19.72
C PRO A 121 -10.59 -1.02 19.60
N TYR A 122 -11.32 -1.47 20.61
CA TYR A 122 -11.92 -2.82 20.68
C TYR A 122 -10.90 -3.97 20.60
N LEU A 123 -9.63 -3.73 20.94
CA LEU A 123 -8.53 -4.70 20.78
C LEU A 123 -8.87 -6.11 21.30
N TRP A 124 -9.48 -6.20 22.48
CA TRP A 124 -9.83 -7.44 23.17
C TRP A 124 -11.26 -7.93 22.95
N HIS A 125 -12.04 -7.29 22.07
CA HIS A 125 -13.38 -7.76 21.73
C HIS A 125 -13.29 -9.05 20.92
N GLU A 126 -14.16 -10.01 21.25
CA GLU A 126 -14.31 -11.23 20.47
C GLU A 126 -14.82 -10.88 19.07
N GLN A 127 -14.16 -11.43 18.06
CA GLN A 127 -14.57 -11.25 16.67
C GLN A 127 -15.48 -12.41 16.26
N PRO A 128 -16.48 -12.15 15.40
CA PRO A 128 -17.23 -13.24 14.80
C PRO A 128 -16.27 -14.17 14.04
N PRO A 129 -16.58 -15.46 13.92
CA PRO A 129 -15.81 -16.36 13.06
C PRO A 129 -15.83 -15.83 11.62
N LYS A 130 -14.76 -16.12 10.86
CA LYS A 130 -14.72 -15.81 9.43
C LYS A 130 -15.94 -16.41 8.72
N SER A 131 -16.47 -15.68 7.75
CA SER A 131 -17.47 -16.22 6.83
C SER A 131 -16.91 -17.45 6.11
N ARG A 132 -17.79 -18.31 5.59
CA ARG A 132 -17.35 -19.47 4.79
C ARG A 132 -16.65 -19.05 3.50
N ASP A 133 -17.07 -17.92 2.94
CA ASP A 133 -16.49 -17.36 1.71
C ASP A 133 -15.08 -16.80 1.93
N ASP A 134 -14.75 -16.43 3.17
CA ASP A 134 -13.44 -15.93 3.60
C ASP A 134 -12.53 -17.00 4.22
N ALA A 135 -12.90 -18.28 4.16
CA ALA A 135 -12.17 -19.34 4.85
C ALA A 135 -10.68 -19.40 4.45
N ASP A 136 -10.40 -19.18 3.16
CA ASP A 136 -9.05 -19.20 2.58
C ASP A 136 -8.37 -17.82 2.51
N SER A 137 -9.10 -16.77 2.91
CA SER A 137 -8.59 -15.39 2.95
C SER A 137 -7.58 -15.24 4.08
N VAL A 138 -6.44 -14.62 3.76
CA VAL A 138 -5.47 -14.18 4.77
C VAL A 138 -6.12 -13.16 5.71
N SER A 139 -5.61 -13.09 6.94
CA SER A 139 -5.95 -12.02 7.89
C SER A 139 -5.60 -10.65 7.30
N ALA A 140 -6.19 -9.59 7.83
CA ALA A 140 -5.93 -8.22 7.37
C ALA A 140 -5.84 -7.21 8.53
N LEU A 141 -5.17 -6.10 8.28
CA LEU A 141 -5.18 -4.92 9.14
C LEU A 141 -5.88 -3.77 8.43
N THR A 142 -6.76 -3.07 9.14
CA THR A 142 -7.40 -1.86 8.64
C THR A 142 -6.88 -0.65 9.39
N PHE A 143 -6.22 0.26 8.70
CA PHE A 143 -5.65 1.48 9.25
C PHE A 143 -6.58 2.68 9.00
N SER A 144 -7.03 3.34 10.07
CA SER A 144 -7.72 4.64 9.98
C SER A 144 -6.72 5.76 9.86
N LEU A 145 -6.93 6.64 8.89
CA LEU A 145 -6.13 7.84 8.67
C LEU A 145 -6.95 9.13 8.90
N GLY A 146 -8.09 9.02 9.58
CA GLY A 146 -9.14 10.04 9.63
C GLY A 146 -10.45 9.45 9.10
N ASP A 147 -11.06 10.12 8.13
CA ASP A 147 -12.20 9.57 7.39
C ASP A 147 -11.81 8.37 6.51
N PRO A 148 -10.66 8.40 5.78
CA PRO A 148 -10.19 7.24 5.07
C PRO A 148 -9.76 6.09 5.98
N ALA A 149 -10.07 4.87 5.54
CA ALA A 149 -9.52 3.63 6.06
C ALA A 149 -8.83 2.83 4.94
N LEU A 150 -7.70 2.21 5.27
CA LEU A 150 -6.93 1.36 4.37
C LEU A 150 -6.84 -0.05 4.93
N THR A 151 -7.36 -1.03 4.22
CA THR A 151 -7.23 -2.46 4.56
C THR A 151 -6.08 -3.09 3.78
N LEU A 152 -5.13 -3.64 4.54
CA LEU A 152 -3.93 -4.33 4.07
C LEU A 152 -4.06 -5.84 4.38
N PRO A 153 -4.20 -6.69 3.35
CA PRO A 153 -4.06 -8.14 3.50
C PRO A 153 -2.66 -8.50 3.98
N LEU A 154 -2.58 -9.45 4.91
CA LEU A 154 -1.32 -9.93 5.48
C LEU A 154 -0.67 -11.01 4.62
N ALA A 155 0.63 -11.25 4.86
CA ALA A 155 1.36 -12.27 4.15
C ALA A 155 0.83 -13.68 4.49
N ARG A 156 1.01 -14.59 3.52
CA ARG A 156 0.84 -16.02 3.78
C ARG A 156 2.02 -16.55 4.59
N THR A 157 1.76 -17.09 5.77
CA THR A 157 2.82 -17.57 6.68
C THR A 157 2.84 -19.10 6.83
N THR A 158 2.15 -19.83 5.95
CA THR A 158 1.97 -21.28 6.09
C THR A 158 3.30 -22.03 6.10
N PHE A 159 4.22 -21.61 5.25
CA PHE A 159 5.56 -22.19 5.18
C PHE A 159 6.54 -21.63 6.22
N HIS A 160 6.14 -20.59 6.97
CA HIS A 160 6.98 -19.97 7.99
C HIS A 160 6.63 -20.47 9.40
N ASN A 161 5.34 -20.53 9.75
CA ASN A 161 4.86 -20.92 11.08
C ASN A 161 3.56 -21.75 11.06
N ASN A 162 3.23 -22.40 9.94
CA ASN A 162 2.05 -23.28 9.79
C ASN A 162 0.69 -22.59 9.97
N ARG A 163 0.62 -21.25 9.95
CA ARG A 163 -0.65 -20.49 9.93
C ARG A 163 -0.97 -20.00 8.51
N ALA A 164 -2.23 -19.81 8.16
CA ALA A 164 -2.58 -19.22 6.87
C ALA A 164 -1.96 -17.83 6.70
N SER A 165 -1.99 -17.05 7.78
CA SER A 165 -1.38 -15.72 7.95
C SER A 165 -1.19 -15.48 9.44
N THR A 166 -0.32 -14.54 9.83
CA THR A 166 -0.03 -14.28 11.24
C THR A 166 -0.51 -12.89 11.65
N LEU A 167 -1.52 -12.87 12.52
CA LEU A 167 -2.00 -11.68 13.22
C LEU A 167 -2.28 -12.05 14.67
N VAL A 168 -1.42 -11.57 15.58
CA VAL A 168 -1.40 -12.01 16.97
C VAL A 168 -1.39 -10.80 17.89
N LEU A 169 -2.30 -10.80 18.83
CA LEU A 169 -2.39 -9.83 19.90
C LEU A 169 -1.75 -10.41 21.16
N SER A 170 -0.83 -9.68 21.77
CA SER A 170 -0.14 -10.06 23.01
C SER A 170 -0.30 -8.99 24.09
N GLU A 171 -0.55 -9.42 25.34
CA GLU A 171 -0.50 -8.58 26.54
C GLU A 171 0.72 -8.99 27.37
N PHE A 172 1.48 -8.01 27.83
CA PHE A 172 2.60 -8.18 28.72
C PHE A 172 2.32 -7.46 30.03
N ASP A 173 2.55 -8.14 31.15
CA ASP A 173 2.76 -7.48 32.44
C ASP A 173 4.21 -6.98 32.43
N LEU A 174 4.42 -5.69 32.69
CA LEU A 174 5.73 -5.05 32.77
C LEU A 174 6.04 -4.54 34.17
N THR A 175 5.28 -4.95 35.18
CA THR A 175 5.61 -4.59 36.56
C THR A 175 6.99 -5.14 36.95
N PRO A 176 7.73 -4.45 37.86
CA PRO A 176 9.15 -4.73 38.11
C PRO A 176 9.50 -6.17 38.50
N ASP A 177 8.54 -6.91 39.07
CA ASP A 177 8.74 -8.26 39.61
C ASP A 177 8.15 -9.38 38.72
N THR A 178 7.26 -9.07 37.77
CA THR A 178 6.51 -10.07 36.99
C THR A 178 6.47 -9.77 35.50
N THR A 179 7.62 -9.39 34.91
CA THR A 179 7.63 -9.12 33.47
C THR A 179 7.49 -10.39 32.65
N GLN A 180 6.32 -10.58 32.04
CA GLN A 180 6.02 -11.77 31.24
C GLN A 180 4.84 -11.54 30.30
N LEU A 181 4.76 -12.36 29.26
CA LEU A 181 3.55 -12.51 28.45
C LEU A 181 2.41 -13.09 29.31
N THR A 182 1.30 -12.35 29.44
CA THR A 182 0.14 -12.78 30.24
C THR A 182 -0.98 -13.36 29.39
N ARG A 183 -1.15 -12.85 28.17
CA ARG A 183 -2.23 -13.27 27.27
C ARG A 183 -1.79 -13.14 25.83
N GLN A 184 -2.15 -14.13 25.01
CA GLN A 184 -1.95 -14.08 23.57
C GLN A 184 -3.18 -14.61 22.84
N VAL A 185 -3.63 -13.92 21.80
CA VAL A 185 -4.83 -14.24 21.03
C VAL A 185 -4.56 -14.05 19.54
N GLU A 186 -4.94 -15.02 18.72
CA GLU A 186 -4.93 -14.88 17.26
C GLU A 186 -6.17 -14.12 16.79
N LYS A 187 -5.98 -13.20 15.84
CA LYS A 187 -7.06 -12.46 15.19
C LYS A 187 -7.05 -12.71 13.70
N HIS A 188 -8.19 -12.49 13.05
CA HIS A 188 -8.25 -12.50 11.59
C HIS A 188 -8.39 -11.11 10.98
N SER A 189 -8.82 -10.13 11.77
CA SER A 189 -8.86 -8.74 11.38
C SER A 189 -8.56 -7.86 12.59
N GLN A 190 -8.05 -6.65 12.41
CA GLN A 190 -8.01 -5.65 13.47
C GLN A 190 -7.94 -4.25 12.87
N PHE A 191 -8.67 -3.33 13.50
CA PHE A 191 -8.60 -1.91 13.20
C PHE A 191 -7.50 -1.23 14.00
N VAL A 192 -6.72 -0.38 13.35
CA VAL A 192 -5.64 0.42 13.92
C VAL A 192 -5.91 1.87 13.58
N LYS A 193 -6.06 2.72 14.58
CA LYS A 193 -6.13 4.17 14.36
C LYS A 193 -4.72 4.74 14.35
N VAL A 194 -4.31 5.27 13.19
CA VAL A 194 -3.05 5.99 13.06
C VAL A 194 -3.31 7.43 13.47
N SER A 195 -2.56 7.93 14.44
CA SER A 195 -2.64 9.34 14.81
C SER A 195 -1.69 10.12 13.91
N LEU A 196 -2.27 10.98 13.07
CA LEU A 196 -1.57 11.91 12.20
C LEU A 196 -1.68 13.31 12.83
N ASP A 197 -0.80 14.23 12.44
CA ASP A 197 -0.87 15.62 12.89
C ASP A 197 -2.21 16.27 12.53
N GLU A 198 -2.76 15.92 11.36
CA GLU A 198 -4.11 16.30 10.94
C GLU A 198 -4.85 15.09 10.36
N ASP A 199 -6.07 14.83 10.86
CA ASP A 199 -6.94 13.80 10.31
C ASP A 199 -7.27 14.08 8.84
N ILE A 200 -7.03 13.09 7.98
CA ILE A 200 -7.34 13.16 6.55
C ILE A 200 -8.86 13.15 6.39
N LYS A 201 -9.40 14.15 5.69
CA LYS A 201 -10.85 14.42 5.66
C LYS A 201 -11.62 13.60 4.62
N SER A 202 -10.94 13.08 3.61
CA SER A 202 -11.55 12.24 2.57
C SER A 202 -10.48 11.54 1.75
N LEU A 203 -10.88 10.55 0.94
CA LEU A 203 -9.96 9.82 0.06
C LEU A 203 -9.28 10.72 -0.98
N ALA A 204 -9.93 11.81 -1.39
CA ALA A 204 -9.38 12.80 -2.30
C ALA A 204 -8.13 13.52 -1.76
N HIS A 205 -7.93 13.52 -0.44
CA HIS A 205 -6.77 14.13 0.20
C HIS A 205 -5.61 13.15 0.40
N LEU A 206 -5.78 11.86 0.07
CA LEU A 206 -4.68 10.92 0.01
C LEU A 206 -3.88 11.13 -1.26
N ASP A 207 -2.57 11.12 -1.12
CA ASP A 207 -1.71 11.10 -2.28
C ASP A 207 -1.55 9.65 -2.78
N MET A 208 -1.57 9.49 -4.10
CA MET A 208 -1.38 8.22 -4.78
C MET A 208 -0.18 8.28 -5.71
N TRP A 209 0.54 7.16 -5.79
CA TRP A 209 1.54 6.88 -6.81
C TRP A 209 1.23 5.55 -7.49
N ALA A 210 1.17 5.51 -8.82
CA ALA A 210 0.94 4.30 -9.59
C ALA A 210 1.85 4.29 -10.84
N PRO A 211 2.84 3.40 -10.94
CA PRO A 211 3.77 3.37 -12.06
C PRO A 211 3.16 2.64 -13.26
N LEU A 212 2.44 3.40 -14.08
CA LEU A 212 1.71 2.91 -15.24
C LEU A 212 2.17 3.67 -16.50
N MET A 213 1.96 3.06 -17.66
CA MET A 213 2.17 3.69 -18.97
C MET A 213 0.85 3.75 -19.76
N PRO A 214 0.56 4.86 -20.45
CA PRO A 214 -0.72 5.08 -21.16
C PRO A 214 -0.80 4.23 -22.42
N LEU A 215 -1.87 3.44 -22.56
CA LEU A 215 -2.14 2.65 -23.78
C LEU A 215 -3.10 3.34 -24.72
N THR A 216 -4.09 4.08 -24.20
CA THR A 216 -5.11 4.75 -25.02
C THR A 216 -5.26 6.21 -24.60
N HIS A 217 -5.90 7.02 -25.45
CA HIS A 217 -6.45 8.30 -25.00
C HIS A 217 -7.65 8.07 -24.05
N PRO A 218 -8.03 9.06 -23.22
CA PRO A 218 -9.31 9.02 -22.52
C PRO A 218 -10.48 8.93 -23.50
N ARG A 219 -11.43 8.02 -23.25
CA ARG A 219 -12.62 7.79 -24.07
C ARG A 219 -13.89 7.86 -23.22
N THR A 220 -14.97 8.38 -23.80
CA THR A 220 -16.29 8.35 -23.14
C THR A 220 -16.86 6.94 -23.17
N VAL A 221 -17.32 6.43 -22.02
CA VAL A 221 -18.05 5.17 -21.93
C VAL A 221 -19.48 5.39 -22.43
N THR A 222 -19.84 4.71 -23.52
CA THR A 222 -21.18 4.82 -24.12
C THR A 222 -22.09 3.68 -23.70
N GLU A 223 -21.54 2.49 -23.42
CA GLU A 223 -22.32 1.31 -23.05
C GLU A 223 -21.59 0.47 -22.00
N SER A 224 -22.22 0.25 -20.86
CA SER A 224 -21.68 -0.56 -19.76
C SER A 224 -22.79 -1.32 -19.03
N PHE A 225 -22.42 -2.39 -18.32
CA PHE A 225 -23.29 -3.15 -17.45
C PHE A 225 -22.50 -3.74 -16.28
N GLY A 226 -22.74 -3.25 -15.07
CA GLY A 226 -21.98 -3.66 -13.88
C GLY A 226 -20.50 -3.35 -14.03
N ASN A 227 -19.66 -4.38 -14.02
CA ASN A 227 -18.21 -4.31 -14.24
C ASN A 227 -17.79 -4.56 -15.70
N ILE A 228 -18.75 -4.66 -16.63
CA ILE A 228 -18.49 -4.94 -18.05
C ILE A 228 -18.68 -3.68 -18.87
N ILE A 229 -17.67 -3.35 -19.68
CA ILE A 229 -17.71 -2.25 -20.65
C ILE A 229 -17.92 -2.85 -22.03
N ARG A 230 -18.90 -2.34 -22.77
CA ARG A 230 -19.24 -2.81 -24.12
C ARG A 230 -18.82 -1.83 -25.19
N GLY A 231 -19.07 -0.54 -24.95
CA GLY A 231 -18.92 0.51 -25.95
C GLY A 231 -18.20 1.72 -25.39
N ILE A 232 -17.29 2.26 -26.19
CA ILE A 232 -16.62 3.54 -25.97
C ILE A 232 -16.79 4.42 -27.21
N GLU A 233 -16.75 5.73 -27.01
CA GLU A 233 -16.80 6.70 -28.11
C GLU A 233 -15.39 6.97 -28.66
N VAL A 234 -15.23 6.76 -29.96
CA VAL A 234 -14.04 7.15 -30.72
C VAL A 234 -14.49 7.89 -31.97
N ASP A 235 -13.97 9.10 -32.19
CA ASP A 235 -14.31 9.96 -33.32
C ASP A 235 -15.83 10.14 -33.53
N GLY A 236 -16.57 10.32 -32.42
CA GLY A 236 -18.03 10.49 -32.41
C GLY A 236 -18.83 9.23 -32.74
N LYS A 237 -18.21 8.04 -32.73
CA LYS A 237 -18.87 6.76 -32.96
C LYS A 237 -18.65 5.81 -31.81
N THR A 238 -19.71 5.12 -31.41
CA THR A 238 -19.61 3.99 -30.48
C THR A 238 -18.91 2.81 -31.18
N ILE A 239 -17.81 2.36 -30.60
CA ILE A 239 -17.10 1.14 -31.02
C ILE A 239 -16.96 0.17 -29.83
N PRO A 240 -16.71 -1.13 -30.08
CA PRO A 240 -16.51 -2.08 -28.98
C PRO A 240 -15.28 -1.71 -28.14
N ALA A 241 -15.44 -1.74 -26.81
CA ALA A 241 -14.48 -1.20 -25.85
C ALA A 241 -13.08 -1.85 -25.93
N SER A 242 -12.99 -3.13 -26.29
CA SER A 242 -11.70 -3.82 -26.39
C SER A 242 -10.94 -3.52 -27.68
N THR A 243 -11.55 -2.92 -28.70
CA THR A 243 -10.98 -2.83 -30.06
C THR A 243 -9.62 -2.12 -30.11
N GLU A 244 -9.57 -0.89 -29.60
CA GLU A 244 -8.33 -0.06 -29.56
C GLU A 244 -7.26 -0.75 -28.72
N LEU A 245 -7.64 -1.23 -27.53
CA LEU A 245 -6.73 -1.90 -26.58
C LEU A 245 -6.13 -3.19 -27.14
N GLU A 246 -6.94 -4.04 -27.78
CA GLU A 246 -6.49 -5.30 -28.38
C GLU A 246 -5.45 -5.04 -29.49
N GLU A 247 -5.66 -4.01 -30.31
CA GLU A 247 -4.73 -3.64 -31.37
C GLU A 247 -3.36 -3.23 -30.79
N ILE A 248 -3.36 -2.34 -29.79
CA ILE A 248 -2.14 -1.84 -29.15
C ILE A 248 -1.39 -2.96 -28.42
N VAL A 249 -2.08 -3.75 -27.59
CA VAL A 249 -1.42 -4.83 -26.82
C VAL A 249 -0.82 -5.87 -27.77
N ASN A 250 -1.49 -6.20 -28.87
CA ASN A 250 -0.94 -7.10 -29.88
C ASN A 250 0.29 -6.50 -30.60
N ALA A 251 0.31 -5.20 -30.86
CA ALA A 251 1.48 -4.52 -31.43
C ALA A 251 2.67 -4.55 -30.46
N LEU A 252 2.44 -4.23 -29.19
CA LEU A 252 3.47 -4.26 -28.15
C LEU A 252 4.02 -5.67 -27.91
N HIS A 253 3.17 -6.70 -27.91
CA HIS A 253 3.64 -8.09 -27.80
C HIS A 253 4.54 -8.50 -28.97
N LYS A 254 4.23 -8.09 -30.20
CA LYS A 254 5.08 -8.35 -31.38
C LYS A 254 6.43 -7.63 -31.28
N GLN A 255 6.45 -6.40 -30.78
CA GLN A 255 7.70 -5.66 -30.54
C GLN A 255 8.52 -6.29 -29.41
N ASN A 256 7.87 -6.68 -28.31
CA ASN A 256 8.54 -7.28 -27.16
C ASN A 256 9.26 -8.60 -27.50
N ALA A 257 8.74 -9.38 -28.46
CA ALA A 257 9.41 -10.58 -28.96
C ALA A 257 10.83 -10.31 -29.50
N HIS A 258 11.14 -9.05 -29.84
CA HIS A 258 12.46 -8.63 -30.33
C HIS A 258 13.29 -7.92 -29.27
N SER A 259 12.69 -7.11 -28.39
CA SER A 259 13.41 -6.31 -27.39
C SER A 259 13.61 -7.03 -26.04
N GLY A 260 12.71 -7.93 -25.66
CA GLY A 260 12.75 -8.64 -24.37
C GLY A 260 12.53 -7.76 -23.14
N ILE A 261 12.07 -6.52 -23.31
CA ILE A 261 11.92 -5.53 -22.23
C ILE A 261 10.78 -5.89 -21.27
N LEU A 262 9.68 -6.44 -21.77
CA LEU A 262 8.55 -6.89 -20.96
C LEU A 262 8.77 -8.34 -20.54
N SER A 263 8.64 -8.61 -19.24
CA SER A 263 8.64 -9.95 -18.68
C SER A 263 7.22 -10.47 -18.56
N GLY A 264 6.90 -11.55 -19.29
CA GLY A 264 5.62 -12.25 -19.16
C GLY A 264 4.38 -11.47 -19.66
N PRO A 265 3.17 -11.90 -19.26
CA PRO A 265 1.92 -11.23 -19.62
C PRO A 265 1.85 -9.82 -19.02
N VAL A 266 1.54 -8.83 -19.83
CA VAL A 266 1.40 -7.44 -19.40
C VAL A 266 0.08 -7.27 -18.62
N GLY A 267 0.17 -6.75 -17.40
CA GLY A 267 -1.02 -6.33 -16.67
C GLY A 267 -1.60 -5.05 -17.29
N VAL A 268 -2.94 -4.99 -17.42
CA VAL A 268 -3.65 -3.80 -17.90
C VAL A 268 -4.60 -3.30 -16.82
N TRP A 269 -4.62 -1.98 -16.63
CA TRP A 269 -5.52 -1.28 -15.73
C TRP A 269 -6.28 -0.19 -16.48
N ALA A 270 -7.50 0.08 -16.05
CA ALA A 270 -8.32 1.20 -16.49
C ALA A 270 -8.41 2.24 -15.37
N MET A 271 -8.11 3.50 -15.68
CA MET A 271 -8.55 4.63 -14.86
C MET A 271 -9.94 5.03 -15.34
N VAL A 272 -10.92 4.98 -14.45
CA VAL A 272 -12.30 5.41 -14.68
C VAL A 272 -12.56 6.65 -13.84
N THR A 273 -13.03 7.71 -14.48
CA THR A 273 -13.28 9.01 -13.85
C THR A 273 -14.71 9.48 -14.12
N PRO A 274 -15.29 10.30 -13.24
CA PRO A 274 -16.63 10.87 -13.44
C PRO A 274 -16.77 11.61 -14.77
N ASN A 275 -18.02 11.84 -15.20
CA ASN A 275 -18.30 12.56 -16.43
C ASN A 275 -17.70 13.99 -16.38
N PRO A 276 -16.82 14.38 -17.32
CA PRO A 276 -16.19 15.71 -17.35
C PRO A 276 -17.19 16.86 -17.43
N GLU A 277 -18.38 16.65 -18.00
CA GLU A 277 -19.44 17.67 -18.04
C GLU A 277 -19.90 18.10 -16.63
N THR A 278 -19.62 17.28 -15.61
CA THR A 278 -19.92 17.60 -14.21
C THR A 278 -18.83 18.44 -13.54
N SER A 279 -17.65 18.58 -14.15
CA SER A 279 -16.52 19.36 -13.60
C SER A 279 -15.61 19.91 -14.69
N SER A 280 -15.55 21.25 -14.83
CA SER A 280 -14.69 21.93 -15.81
C SER A 280 -13.20 21.64 -15.62
N THR A 281 -12.75 21.35 -14.39
CA THR A 281 -11.35 21.01 -14.11
C THR A 281 -10.95 19.64 -14.67
N LEU A 282 -11.88 18.68 -14.74
CA LEU A 282 -11.60 17.36 -15.31
C LEU A 282 -11.36 17.47 -16.83
N ALA A 283 -12.12 18.34 -17.51
CA ALA A 283 -11.95 18.57 -18.94
C ALA A 283 -10.54 19.07 -19.29
N GLU A 284 -10.00 20.02 -18.52
CA GLU A 284 -8.65 20.55 -18.71
C GLU A 284 -7.57 19.46 -18.55
N TRP A 285 -7.70 18.56 -17.57
CA TRP A 285 -6.71 17.50 -17.38
C TRP A 285 -6.77 16.40 -18.42
N PHE A 286 -7.91 16.19 -19.08
CA PHE A 286 -7.96 15.26 -20.20
C PHE A 286 -7.22 15.79 -21.43
N GLU A 287 -7.15 17.12 -21.62
CA GLU A 287 -6.30 17.73 -22.66
C GLU A 287 -4.81 17.58 -22.33
N GLU A 288 -4.47 17.56 -21.04
CA GLU A 288 -3.10 17.32 -20.55
C GLU A 288 -2.77 15.83 -20.35
N ALA A 289 -3.64 14.91 -20.77
CA ALA A 289 -3.44 13.49 -20.57
C ALA A 289 -2.15 13.00 -21.27
N PRO A 290 -1.37 12.12 -20.63
CA PRO A 290 -0.19 11.51 -21.24
C PRO A 290 -0.52 10.86 -22.58
N GLN A 291 0.31 11.11 -23.59
CA GLN A 291 0.11 10.55 -24.91
C GLN A 291 0.28 9.02 -24.88
N PRO A 292 -0.60 8.26 -25.57
CA PRO A 292 -0.48 6.82 -25.66
C PRO A 292 0.84 6.37 -26.25
N ILE A 293 1.40 5.30 -25.70
CA ILE A 293 2.59 4.68 -26.28
C ILE A 293 2.23 3.88 -27.53
N VAL A 294 2.85 4.25 -28.65
CA VAL A 294 2.65 3.58 -29.95
C VAL A 294 3.68 2.45 -30.16
N ALA A 295 4.81 2.52 -29.46
CA ALA A 295 5.85 1.51 -29.44
C ALA A 295 6.53 1.48 -28.07
N LEU A 296 7.23 0.39 -27.74
CA LEU A 296 8.07 0.34 -26.56
C LEU A 296 9.21 1.37 -26.68
N PRO A 297 9.25 2.41 -25.82
CA PRO A 297 10.32 3.41 -25.85
C PRO A 297 11.64 2.80 -25.36
N ASP A 298 12.71 3.59 -25.41
CA ASP A 298 13.91 3.24 -24.68
C ASP A 298 13.70 3.32 -23.15
N VAL A 299 14.67 2.85 -22.38
CA VAL A 299 14.53 2.73 -20.93
C VAL A 299 14.37 4.08 -20.22
N ASP A 300 15.02 5.13 -20.71
CA ASP A 300 14.97 6.45 -20.07
C ASP A 300 13.66 7.17 -20.42
N ASP A 301 13.20 7.07 -21.66
CA ASP A 301 11.88 7.54 -22.09
C ASP A 301 10.75 6.84 -21.32
N ILE A 302 10.89 5.53 -21.03
CA ILE A 302 9.94 4.80 -20.18
C ILE A 302 9.87 5.43 -18.79
N ARG A 303 11.01 5.77 -18.19
CA ARG A 303 11.05 6.36 -16.84
C ARG A 303 10.32 7.70 -16.81
N ASP A 304 10.59 8.57 -17.77
CA ASP A 304 9.96 9.89 -17.87
C ASP A 304 8.46 9.76 -18.11
N THR A 305 8.05 8.85 -19.00
CA THR A 305 6.64 8.54 -19.27
C THR A 305 5.91 8.08 -18.01
N VAL A 306 6.51 7.16 -17.24
CA VAL A 306 5.92 6.65 -15.99
C VAL A 306 5.82 7.75 -14.95
N GLY A 307 6.83 8.62 -14.86
CA GLY A 307 6.83 9.78 -13.97
C GLY A 307 5.66 10.73 -14.25
N ALA A 308 5.52 11.16 -15.50
CA ALA A 308 4.45 12.04 -15.95
C ALA A 308 3.07 11.39 -15.78
N THR A 309 2.96 10.11 -16.11
CA THR A 309 1.70 9.35 -16.00
C THR A 309 1.25 9.24 -14.54
N ALA A 310 2.16 8.94 -13.62
CA ALA A 310 1.81 8.83 -12.21
C ALA A 310 1.35 10.17 -11.62
N GLN A 311 1.91 11.32 -12.07
CA GLN A 311 1.42 12.65 -11.69
C GLN A 311 0.00 12.90 -12.19
N HIS A 312 -0.28 12.55 -13.45
CA HIS A 312 -1.62 12.66 -14.02
C HIS A 312 -2.63 11.76 -13.28
N LEU A 313 -2.29 10.50 -13.02
CA LEU A 313 -3.16 9.56 -12.29
C LEU A 313 -3.46 10.04 -10.87
N LYS A 314 -2.49 10.69 -10.20
CA LYS A 314 -2.69 11.30 -8.89
C LYS A 314 -3.77 12.39 -8.95
N GLN A 315 -3.72 13.28 -9.95
CA GLN A 315 -4.74 14.33 -10.14
C GLN A 315 -6.13 13.75 -10.40
N LEU A 316 -6.22 12.73 -11.25
CA LEU A 316 -7.49 12.04 -11.52
C LEU A 316 -8.03 11.37 -10.25
N TYR A 317 -7.17 10.70 -9.48
CA TYR A 317 -7.55 10.03 -8.23
C TYR A 317 -8.12 11.00 -7.20
N SER A 318 -7.48 12.17 -7.01
CA SER A 318 -7.97 13.19 -6.07
C SER A 318 -9.33 13.81 -6.47
N HIS A 319 -9.83 13.50 -7.66
CA HIS A 319 -11.14 13.96 -8.17
C HIS A 319 -12.10 12.81 -8.45
N GLY A 320 -11.90 11.67 -7.77
CA GLY A 320 -12.81 10.54 -7.82
C GLY A 320 -12.47 9.50 -8.90
N GLY A 321 -11.32 9.62 -9.54
CA GLY A 321 -10.79 8.60 -10.43
C GLY A 321 -10.49 7.29 -9.69
N ARG A 322 -10.76 6.16 -10.34
CA ARG A 322 -10.56 4.82 -9.78
C ARG A 322 -9.82 3.93 -10.76
N LEU A 323 -8.87 3.17 -10.24
CA LEU A 323 -8.10 2.20 -10.99
C LEU A 323 -8.71 0.80 -10.88
N TYR A 324 -9.00 0.18 -12.01
CA TYR A 324 -9.52 -1.18 -12.10
C TYR A 324 -8.60 -2.06 -12.93
N LYS A 325 -8.26 -3.25 -12.42
CA LYS A 325 -7.54 -4.24 -13.22
C LYS A 325 -8.47 -4.81 -14.29
N ILE A 326 -7.97 -4.96 -15.52
CA ILE A 326 -8.69 -5.67 -16.58
C ILE A 326 -8.50 -7.17 -16.37
N LEU A 327 -9.61 -7.90 -16.21
CA LEU A 327 -9.59 -9.35 -16.02
C LEU A 327 -9.68 -10.12 -17.34
N SER A 328 -10.40 -9.57 -18.32
CA SER A 328 -10.51 -10.16 -19.65
C SER A 328 -10.92 -9.14 -20.71
N GLY A 329 -10.40 -9.34 -21.92
CA GLY A 329 -10.94 -8.81 -23.16
C GLY A 329 -11.72 -9.92 -23.86
N GLY A 330 -12.98 -9.66 -24.16
CA GLY A 330 -13.91 -10.58 -24.75
C GLY A 330 -13.43 -10.94 -26.15
N GLY A 331 -12.93 -12.17 -26.29
CA GLY A 331 -12.24 -12.64 -27.48
C GLY A 331 -12.99 -12.37 -28.78
N GLY A 332 -12.25 -12.25 -29.89
CA GLY A 332 -12.71 -11.73 -31.19
C GLY A 332 -13.90 -12.41 -31.90
N TRP A 333 -14.64 -13.31 -31.25
CA TRP A 333 -15.71 -14.13 -31.80
C TRP A 333 -16.90 -14.27 -30.83
N GLY A 334 -18.12 -14.35 -31.39
CA GLY A 334 -19.36 -14.60 -30.63
C GLY A 334 -19.90 -13.40 -29.85
N ALA A 335 -20.91 -13.65 -28.99
CA ALA A 335 -21.62 -12.61 -28.23
C ALA A 335 -20.78 -11.89 -27.17
N LYS A 336 -19.56 -12.37 -26.92
CA LYS A 336 -18.60 -11.75 -25.99
C LYS A 336 -17.53 -10.92 -26.70
N LYS A 337 -17.56 -10.84 -28.03
CA LYS A 337 -16.62 -10.04 -28.80
C LYS A 337 -16.69 -8.58 -28.39
N GLY A 338 -15.54 -7.96 -28.10
CA GLY A 338 -15.47 -6.52 -27.88
C GLY A 338 -15.69 -6.06 -26.44
N LEU A 339 -15.94 -6.99 -25.50
CA LEU A 339 -16.25 -6.69 -24.11
C LEU A 339 -14.99 -6.53 -23.27
N LEU A 340 -14.98 -5.64 -22.29
CA LEU A 340 -13.93 -5.59 -21.26
C LEU A 340 -14.54 -5.83 -19.89
N SER A 341 -13.93 -6.70 -19.10
CA SER A 341 -14.34 -6.95 -17.71
C SER A 341 -13.34 -6.32 -16.76
N LEU A 342 -13.84 -5.41 -15.92
CA LEU A 342 -13.14 -4.83 -14.80
C LEU A 342 -13.18 -5.76 -13.60
N ASP A 343 -12.13 -5.74 -12.80
CA ASP A 343 -12.09 -6.44 -11.52
C ASP A 343 -13.15 -5.88 -10.56
N PRO A 344 -14.15 -6.69 -10.16
CA PRO A 344 -15.26 -6.20 -9.36
C PRO A 344 -14.95 -6.09 -7.86
N GLN A 345 -13.84 -6.68 -7.39
CA GLN A 345 -13.56 -6.75 -5.97
C GLN A 345 -13.11 -5.38 -5.42
N ARG A 346 -13.86 -4.87 -4.43
CA ARG A 346 -13.62 -3.57 -3.77
C ARG A 346 -13.20 -3.68 -2.30
N THR A 347 -13.41 -4.85 -1.69
CA THR A 347 -13.04 -5.17 -0.31
C THR A 347 -12.20 -6.45 -0.26
N HIS A 348 -11.43 -6.61 0.83
CA HIS A 348 -10.64 -7.83 1.04
C HIS A 348 -11.52 -9.02 1.44
N PHE A 349 -12.35 -8.83 2.46
CA PHE A 349 -13.33 -9.81 2.91
C PHE A 349 -14.62 -9.70 2.10
N SER A 350 -15.34 -10.82 2.00
CA SER A 350 -16.66 -10.87 1.40
C SER A 350 -17.62 -9.94 2.14
N LEU A 351 -18.47 -9.27 1.36
CA LEU A 351 -19.53 -8.44 1.88
C LEU A 351 -20.65 -9.31 2.46
N SER A 352 -21.40 -8.78 3.41
CA SER A 352 -22.65 -9.42 3.83
C SER A 352 -23.69 -9.36 2.71
N GLU A 353 -24.66 -10.27 2.72
CA GLU A 353 -25.76 -10.30 1.73
C GLU A 353 -26.52 -8.95 1.65
N GLU A 354 -26.64 -8.25 2.77
CA GLU A 354 -27.26 -6.91 2.83
C GLU A 354 -26.42 -5.86 2.12
N GLU A 355 -25.11 -5.85 2.33
CA GLU A 355 -24.18 -4.95 1.65
C GLU A 355 -24.11 -5.23 0.15
N GLU A 356 -24.12 -6.51 -0.25
CA GLU A 356 -24.19 -6.90 -1.66
C GLU A 356 -25.48 -6.43 -2.33
N MET A 357 -26.62 -6.59 -1.64
CA MET A 357 -27.91 -6.10 -2.14
C MET A 357 -27.89 -4.58 -2.30
N ASN A 358 -27.36 -3.84 -1.33
CA ASN A 358 -27.23 -2.39 -1.39
C ASN A 358 -26.35 -1.95 -2.57
N ASN A 359 -25.21 -2.60 -2.77
CA ASN A 359 -24.32 -2.33 -3.89
C ASN A 359 -24.97 -2.64 -5.25
N PHE A 360 -25.75 -3.72 -5.32
CA PHE A 360 -26.52 -4.08 -6.51
C PHE A 360 -27.57 -3.01 -6.85
N MET A 361 -28.33 -2.55 -5.87
CA MET A 361 -29.33 -1.49 -6.04
C MET A 361 -28.69 -0.16 -6.49
N GLN A 362 -27.54 0.22 -5.92
CA GLN A 362 -26.77 1.38 -6.37
C GLN A 362 -26.32 1.25 -7.82
N SER A 363 -25.86 0.06 -8.23
CA SER A 363 -25.43 -0.19 -9.60
C SER A 363 -26.57 -0.04 -10.63
N MET A 364 -27.80 -0.43 -10.26
CA MET A 364 -29.00 -0.22 -11.10
C MET A 364 -29.37 1.26 -11.25
N ASN A 365 -29.07 2.08 -10.25
CA ASN A 365 -29.31 3.52 -10.26
C ASN A 365 -28.22 4.31 -11.00
N GLY A 366 -27.29 3.63 -11.68
CA GLY A 366 -26.23 4.28 -12.47
C GLY A 366 -24.96 4.57 -11.67
N GLU A 367 -24.86 4.16 -10.40
CA GLU A 367 -23.66 4.32 -9.56
C GLU A 367 -22.72 3.10 -9.64
N GLY A 368 -22.67 2.47 -10.82
CA GLY A 368 -21.88 1.27 -11.08
C GLY A 368 -20.37 1.52 -11.17
N PHE A 369 -19.62 0.52 -11.64
CA PHE A 369 -18.15 0.63 -11.81
C PHE A 369 -17.77 1.65 -12.88
N THR A 370 -18.56 1.73 -13.95
CA THR A 370 -18.37 2.61 -15.10
C THR A 370 -19.71 3.17 -15.54
N PRO A 371 -20.25 4.20 -14.89
CA PRO A 371 -21.49 4.85 -15.33
C PRO A 371 -21.37 5.34 -16.80
N GLN A 372 -22.47 5.32 -17.55
CA GLN A 372 -22.45 5.89 -18.91
C GLN A 372 -22.11 7.38 -18.84
N GLY A 373 -21.26 7.85 -19.77
CA GLY A 373 -20.71 9.22 -19.77
C GLY A 373 -19.47 9.41 -18.90
N SER A 374 -19.08 8.41 -18.10
CA SER A 374 -17.75 8.41 -17.46
C SER A 374 -16.64 8.36 -18.52
N GLN A 375 -15.45 8.84 -18.15
CA GLN A 375 -14.26 8.70 -18.97
C GLN A 375 -13.47 7.48 -18.54
N ILE A 376 -12.87 6.80 -19.51
CA ILE A 376 -11.97 5.66 -19.28
C ILE A 376 -10.68 5.80 -20.09
N GLN A 377 -9.56 5.55 -19.44
CA GLN A 377 -8.26 5.44 -20.10
C GLN A 377 -7.56 4.15 -19.67
N PHE A 378 -6.95 3.44 -20.62
CA PHE A 378 -6.25 2.19 -20.35
C PHE A 378 -4.75 2.40 -20.22
N PHE A 379 -4.14 1.63 -19.34
CA PHE A 379 -2.72 1.68 -19.01
C PHE A 379 -2.14 0.29 -18.82
N MET A 380 -0.83 0.15 -19.02
CA MET A 380 -0.08 -1.06 -18.66
C MET A 380 0.86 -0.85 -17.48
N SER A 381 1.20 -1.91 -16.77
CA SER A 381 2.28 -1.90 -15.77
C SER A 381 3.59 -1.45 -16.40
N ALA A 382 4.28 -0.54 -15.72
CA ALA A 382 5.61 -0.12 -16.12
C ALA A 382 6.62 -1.28 -16.05
N PRO A 383 7.40 -1.56 -17.11
CA PRO A 383 8.46 -2.57 -17.06
C PRO A 383 9.70 -2.09 -16.31
N VAL A 384 9.85 -0.77 -16.17
CA VAL A 384 10.95 -0.09 -15.49
C VAL A 384 10.38 1.00 -14.58
N LEU A 385 10.92 1.14 -13.37
CA LEU A 385 10.53 2.21 -12.45
C LEU A 385 11.33 3.49 -12.72
N PRO A 386 10.71 4.68 -12.52
CA PRO A 386 11.41 5.95 -12.71
C PRO A 386 12.51 6.14 -11.67
N ASN A 387 13.48 6.98 -12.02
CA ASN A 387 14.41 7.52 -11.03
C ASN A 387 13.64 8.61 -10.25
N VAL A 388 13.29 8.32 -9.00
CA VAL A 388 12.73 9.37 -8.13
C VAL A 388 13.91 10.20 -7.63
N THR A 389 14.03 11.42 -8.14
CA THR A 389 15.19 12.30 -7.91
C THR A 389 15.24 12.88 -6.49
N GLU A 390 14.11 12.94 -5.79
CA GLU A 390 14.02 13.43 -4.42
C GLU A 390 13.21 12.44 -3.56
N PRO A 391 13.87 11.49 -2.88
CA PRO A 391 13.17 10.62 -1.96
C PRO A 391 12.64 11.43 -0.78
N PHE A 392 11.42 11.16 -0.34
CA PHE A 392 10.86 11.73 0.88
C PHE A 392 10.23 10.65 1.74
N THR A 393 10.25 10.88 3.05
CA THR A 393 9.72 9.94 4.02
C THR A 393 8.30 10.39 4.41
N PRO A 394 7.24 9.78 3.87
CA PRO A 394 5.90 10.08 4.37
C PRO A 394 5.77 9.54 5.80
N GLY A 395 4.94 10.18 6.63
CA GLY A 395 4.61 9.65 7.96
C GLY A 395 4.08 8.22 7.89
N VAL A 396 3.17 7.97 6.92
CA VAL A 396 2.69 6.63 6.59
C VAL A 396 2.65 6.33 5.10
N ALA A 397 2.97 5.10 4.72
CA ALA A 397 2.83 4.62 3.34
C ALA A 397 2.37 3.17 3.27
N PHE A 398 1.38 2.91 2.43
CA PHE A 398 0.91 1.56 2.14
C PHE A 398 0.79 1.36 0.64
N GLY A 399 0.76 0.11 0.18
CA GLY A 399 0.55 -0.14 -1.23
C GLY A 399 0.82 -1.55 -1.65
N VAL A 400 1.22 -1.71 -2.91
CA VAL A 400 1.38 -3.01 -3.54
C VAL A 400 2.85 -3.22 -3.88
N ALA A 401 3.39 -4.36 -3.47
CA ALA A 401 4.71 -4.80 -3.89
C ALA A 401 4.66 -5.27 -5.36
N GLY A 402 5.83 -5.40 -5.96
CA GLY A 402 5.92 -5.82 -7.35
C GLY A 402 7.33 -6.23 -7.71
N GLU A 403 7.45 -6.86 -8.87
CA GLU A 403 8.72 -7.11 -9.54
C GLU A 403 8.76 -6.28 -10.83
N THR A 404 9.95 -5.87 -11.23
CA THR A 404 10.17 -5.18 -12.51
C THR A 404 11.05 -6.02 -13.42
N ALA A 405 10.83 -5.89 -14.73
CA ALA A 405 11.54 -6.67 -15.73
C ALA A 405 13.04 -6.30 -15.80
N VAL A 406 13.38 -5.04 -15.51
CA VAL A 406 14.76 -4.56 -15.40
C VAL A 406 15.05 -4.22 -13.94
N PRO A 407 15.44 -5.21 -13.11
CA PRO A 407 15.82 -4.95 -11.74
C PRO A 407 17.11 -4.13 -11.72
N ARG A 408 17.14 -3.07 -10.92
CA ARG A 408 18.36 -2.34 -10.59
C ARG A 408 19.01 -3.01 -9.39
N GLU A 409 20.34 -3.03 -9.29
CA GLU A 409 21.01 -3.51 -8.07
C GLU A 409 20.52 -2.70 -6.86
N PRO A 410 20.23 -3.35 -5.71
CA PRO A 410 19.77 -2.64 -4.53
C PRO A 410 20.85 -1.69 -4.05
N GLU A 411 20.52 -0.41 -3.96
CA GLU A 411 21.23 0.46 -3.04
C GLU A 411 20.79 0.03 -1.64
N PRO A 412 21.72 -0.43 -0.79
CA PRO A 412 21.37 -0.94 0.52
C PRO A 412 20.80 0.20 1.35
N VAL A 413 19.51 0.11 1.68
CA VAL A 413 18.95 0.89 2.79
C VAL A 413 19.27 0.11 4.04
N GLU A 414 20.37 0.48 4.70
CA GLU A 414 20.73 -0.06 6.00
C GLU A 414 20.27 0.89 7.11
N GLY A 415 19.57 0.33 8.08
CA GLY A 415 19.38 0.95 9.37
C GLY A 415 17.97 1.44 9.64
N PHE A 416 17.93 2.54 10.38
CA PHE A 416 16.78 3.01 11.12
C PHE A 416 16.14 4.19 10.39
N ILE A 417 14.84 4.11 10.16
CA ILE A 417 14.03 5.15 9.54
C ILE A 417 13.04 5.64 10.60
N GLY A 418 13.30 6.81 11.17
CA GLY A 418 12.38 7.45 12.10
C GLY A 418 11.21 8.11 11.36
N GLN A 419 10.07 8.24 12.05
CA GLN A 419 8.87 8.92 11.54
C GLN A 419 8.28 8.32 10.27
N HIS A 420 8.47 7.01 10.08
CA HIS A 420 7.88 6.26 8.99
C HIS A 420 7.21 5.01 9.50
N PHE A 421 6.02 4.71 9.01
CA PHE A 421 5.34 3.46 9.25
C PHE A 421 4.62 3.01 7.98
N GLY A 422 4.80 1.75 7.58
CA GLY A 422 4.20 1.33 6.34
C GLY A 422 4.51 -0.09 5.92
N ALA A 423 3.63 -0.62 5.07
CA ALA A 423 3.74 -1.97 4.56
C ALA A 423 3.09 -2.13 3.19
N LEU A 424 3.51 -3.17 2.49
CA LEU A 424 3.03 -3.49 1.15
C LEU A 424 2.43 -4.90 1.15
N SER A 425 1.38 -5.08 0.35
CA SER A 425 0.82 -6.39 0.04
C SER A 425 1.31 -6.85 -1.34
N ASN A 426 1.45 -8.16 -1.53
CA ASN A 426 1.71 -8.76 -2.83
C ASN A 426 0.47 -8.79 -3.75
N ALA A 427 -0.73 -8.55 -3.21
CA ALA A 427 -1.99 -8.64 -3.95
C ALA A 427 -2.59 -7.27 -4.26
N ALA A 428 -3.04 -6.56 -3.23
CA ALA A 428 -3.72 -5.28 -3.34
C ALA A 428 -3.81 -4.59 -1.97
N VAL A 429 -4.15 -3.31 -1.99
CA VAL A 429 -4.69 -2.60 -0.82
C VAL A 429 -6.10 -2.13 -1.14
N TYR A 430 -6.94 -2.10 -0.11
CA TYR A 430 -8.35 -1.72 -0.22
C TYR A 430 -8.57 -0.44 0.57
N LEU A 431 -9.29 0.51 -0.01
CA LEU A 431 -9.48 1.84 0.53
C LEU A 431 -10.97 2.07 0.71
N SER A 432 -11.36 2.63 1.84
CA SER A 432 -12.72 3.10 2.08
C SER A 432 -12.75 4.49 2.70
N GLY A 433 -13.81 5.26 2.44
CA GLY A 433 -13.96 6.63 2.93
C GLY A 433 -14.91 7.46 2.08
N GLU A 434 -15.16 8.70 2.50
CA GLU A 434 -15.90 9.70 1.74
C GLU A 434 -15.05 10.27 0.59
N GLY A 435 -15.72 10.94 -0.36
CA GLY A 435 -15.07 11.66 -1.45
C GLY A 435 -14.81 10.85 -2.72
N LEU A 436 -15.28 9.60 -2.80
CA LEU A 436 -15.30 8.84 -4.04
C LEU A 436 -16.71 8.91 -4.69
N PRO A 437 -16.83 9.43 -5.92
CA PRO A 437 -18.07 9.34 -6.71
C PRO A 437 -18.39 7.88 -7.05
N GLY A 438 -19.64 7.41 -6.83
CA GLY A 438 -20.07 6.05 -7.16
C GLY A 438 -19.67 4.96 -6.14
N GLY A 439 -19.58 5.33 -4.85
CA GLY A 439 -19.40 4.40 -3.72
C GLY A 439 -18.24 4.76 -2.77
N ARG A 440 -18.19 4.13 -1.60
CA ARG A 440 -17.20 4.46 -0.54
C ARG A 440 -15.91 3.66 -0.63
N GLU A 441 -15.80 2.68 -1.54
CA GLU A 441 -14.74 1.67 -1.52
C GLU A 441 -14.05 1.54 -2.87
N THR A 442 -12.73 1.30 -2.85
CA THR A 442 -11.92 1.06 -4.04
C THR A 442 -10.74 0.14 -3.74
N LYS A 443 -10.15 -0.43 -4.78
CA LYS A 443 -9.00 -1.34 -4.70
C LYS A 443 -7.86 -0.81 -5.53
N LEU A 444 -6.67 -0.73 -4.94
CA LEU A 444 -5.43 -0.48 -5.66
C LEU A 444 -4.64 -1.78 -5.75
N SER A 445 -4.46 -2.27 -6.99
CA SER A 445 -3.77 -3.54 -7.30
C SER A 445 -2.60 -3.37 -8.27
N VAL A 446 -2.22 -2.12 -8.55
CA VAL A 446 -1.12 -1.80 -9.47
C VAL A 446 0.20 -2.15 -8.76
N PRO A 447 1.07 -3.01 -9.32
CA PRO A 447 2.37 -3.30 -8.72
C PRO A 447 3.20 -2.04 -8.50
N HIS A 448 3.97 -1.99 -7.41
CA HIS A 448 4.79 -0.84 -7.00
C HIS A 448 4.02 0.46 -6.69
N SER A 449 2.69 0.41 -6.64
CA SER A 449 1.88 1.57 -6.27
C SER A 449 1.95 1.87 -4.77
N ARG A 450 1.68 3.13 -4.42
CA ARG A 450 1.66 3.64 -3.04
C ARG A 450 0.47 4.55 -2.82
N ILE A 451 -0.05 4.51 -1.61
CA ILE A 451 -0.95 5.48 -1.01
C ILE A 451 -0.27 5.98 0.25
N TYR A 452 -0.25 7.29 0.44
CA TYR A 452 0.41 7.90 1.59
C TYR A 452 -0.31 9.18 2.01
N GLY A 453 -0.26 9.45 3.31
CA GLY A 453 -0.66 10.74 3.86
C GLY A 453 0.50 11.71 3.70
N ARG A 454 0.25 12.89 3.13
CA ARG A 454 1.22 13.98 3.15
C ARG A 454 1.01 14.76 4.44
N GLU A 455 2.02 14.80 5.32
CA GLU A 455 1.99 15.75 6.43
C GLU A 455 2.02 17.17 5.85
N PRO A 456 1.04 18.03 6.20
CA PRO A 456 1.00 19.39 5.71
C PRO A 456 2.16 20.19 6.32
N GLY A 457 3.15 20.51 5.50
CA GLY A 457 3.97 21.71 5.75
C GLY A 457 5.21 21.55 6.62
N ALA A 458 5.90 20.41 6.62
CA ALA A 458 7.35 20.48 6.75
C ALA A 458 7.88 21.15 5.47
N LYS A 459 7.97 22.49 5.47
CA LYS A 459 8.89 23.18 4.56
C LYS A 459 10.26 22.60 4.90
N MET A 460 10.78 21.70 4.07
CA MET A 460 12.20 21.33 4.14
C MET A 460 12.96 22.64 4.08
N GLY A 461 13.50 23.05 5.23
CA GLY A 461 14.41 24.17 5.27
C GLY A 461 15.58 23.81 4.36
N ILE A 462 16.17 24.80 3.70
CA ILE A 462 17.41 24.64 2.91
C ILE A 462 18.56 24.05 3.78
N LEU A 463 18.37 23.97 5.11
CA LEU A 463 19.24 23.33 6.10
C LEU A 463 18.91 21.87 6.46
N GLU A 464 17.80 21.28 5.99
CA GLU A 464 17.41 19.88 6.23
C GLU A 464 17.71 18.95 5.04
N ASN A 465 18.21 19.48 3.92
CA ASN A 465 18.95 18.67 2.94
C ASN A 465 20.18 17.99 3.59
N LEU A 466 20.64 18.51 4.72
CA LEU A 466 21.61 17.86 5.58
C LEU A 466 21.03 16.71 6.41
N ALA A 467 19.75 16.33 6.35
CA ALA A 467 19.27 15.12 7.06
C ALA A 467 19.56 13.83 6.27
N TYR A 468 19.75 13.93 4.95
CA TYR A 468 20.34 12.86 4.14
C TYR A 468 21.89 12.89 4.18
N GLU A 469 22.52 14.03 4.48
CA GLU A 469 23.99 14.15 4.69
C GLU A 469 24.46 14.13 6.17
N LEU A 470 23.58 14.23 7.17
CA LEU A 470 23.85 14.09 8.61
C LEU A 470 23.21 12.85 9.23
N ALA A 471 22.65 11.97 8.40
CA ALA A 471 22.63 10.54 8.71
C ALA A 471 24.08 9.95 8.74
N GLU A 472 25.10 10.73 8.37
CA GLU A 472 26.52 10.43 8.69
C GLU A 472 26.92 10.72 10.14
N ALA A 473 26.03 11.25 11.00
CA ALA A 473 26.28 11.40 12.43
C ALA A 473 25.33 10.54 13.26
N GLY A 474 25.20 9.28 12.87
CA GLY A 474 24.44 8.26 13.59
C GLY A 474 24.92 6.87 13.21
N THR A 475 26.22 6.61 13.36
CA THR A 475 26.89 5.33 13.17
C THR A 475 26.01 4.13 13.56
N ILE A 476 25.58 3.34 12.57
CA ILE A 476 25.80 1.88 12.56
C ILE A 476 26.14 1.49 11.12
N ALA A 477 27.44 1.44 10.85
CA ALA A 477 27.99 0.54 9.85
C ALA A 477 27.96 -0.89 10.41
N LEU A 478 27.69 -1.89 9.57
CA LEU A 478 28.17 -3.26 9.79
C LEU A 478 28.81 -3.82 8.52
N ALA A 479 29.89 -3.17 8.10
CA ALA A 479 30.97 -3.85 7.38
C ALA A 479 32.02 -4.32 8.40
N GLY A 480 32.18 -5.64 8.51
CA GLY A 480 33.45 -6.27 8.88
C GLY A 480 33.51 -6.96 10.26
N LEU A 481 33.43 -8.29 10.24
CA LEU A 481 34.31 -9.12 11.07
C LEU A 481 35.05 -10.10 10.15
N LYS A 482 36.33 -9.80 9.93
CA LYS A 482 37.33 -10.67 9.33
C LYS A 482 37.60 -11.86 10.25
N HIS A 483 37.47 -13.08 9.75
CA HIS A 483 38.62 -13.83 9.23
C HIS A 483 38.18 -14.95 8.30
#